data_AF-A0A7H1AKI2-F1
#
_entry.id   AF-A0A7H1AKI2-F1
#
_cell.length_a   1.000
_cell.length_b   1.000
_cell.length_c   1.000
_cell.angle_alpha   90.00
_cell.angle_beta   90.00
_cell.angle_gamma   90.00
#
_symmetry.space_group_name_H-M   'P 1'
#
loop_
_entity.id
_entity.type
_entity.pdbx_description
1 polymer ?
#
loop_
_entity_poly.entity_id
_entity_poly.type
_entity_poly.pdbx_seq_one_letter_code
_entity_poly.pdbx_strand_id
1 'polypeptide(L)'
;MSGSQSGAAETPRSNPATAASRVLELRRDAEAGDPVAMRELSELILNCSFGLNRGSDFWSGVESTASRLNPVDQAALRAAATRVGSQCENLRLGSQKEHVLLYRQLLADAAESGDLLARLRQRGRAFTPETQAALPDDADTLIDDALASDDPRALYELSMIYLPTVQRAPPRFGIGSTPYDHTALILLACERGMDCGMESVRHDETCLIGLMCGETFEGMVRKQAQGEGEMERVNERLEWLRRLLDEMHSGH
;
A
#
# COMPACT_ATOMS: atom_id res chain seq x y z
N MET A 1 9.50 19.63 38.72
CA MET A 1 9.28 19.69 37.26
C MET A 1 10.48 19.03 36.60
N SER A 2 10.36 17.76 36.24
CA SER A 2 11.39 17.03 35.51
C SER A 2 10.67 16.21 34.45
N GLY A 3 10.74 16.69 33.21
CA GLY A 3 10.11 16.07 32.06
C GLY A 3 10.95 14.91 31.55
N SER A 4 10.33 13.75 31.40
CA SER A 4 10.86 12.63 30.65
C SER A 4 10.70 12.91 29.16
N GLN A 5 11.81 12.98 28.43
CA GLN A 5 11.79 12.96 26.96
C GLN A 5 11.59 11.51 26.52
N SER A 6 10.45 11.27 25.89
CA SER A 6 10.11 10.01 25.22
C SER A 6 10.91 9.91 23.93
N GLY A 7 11.71 8.85 23.78
CA GLY A 7 12.43 8.54 22.55
C GLY A 7 11.47 7.99 21.50
N ALA A 8 11.18 8.79 20.47
CA ALA A 8 10.60 8.27 19.24
C ALA A 8 11.70 7.47 18.51
N ALA A 9 11.39 6.22 18.15
CA ALA A 9 12.26 5.41 17.31
C ALA A 9 12.42 6.10 15.94
N GLU A 10 13.65 6.50 15.63
CA GLU A 10 14.01 7.17 14.39
C GLU A 10 14.00 6.14 13.26
N THR A 11 13.05 6.26 12.33
CA THR A 11 13.02 5.44 11.11
C THR A 11 14.32 5.67 10.32
N PRO A 12 15.09 4.63 9.95
CA PRO A 12 16.37 4.82 9.29
C PRO A 12 16.17 5.46 7.91
N ARG A 13 16.80 6.62 7.68
CA ARG A 13 16.97 7.20 6.34
C ARG A 13 17.59 6.13 5.42
N SER A 14 16.95 5.83 4.30
CA SER A 14 17.46 4.82 3.36
C SER A 14 18.79 5.29 2.76
N ASN A 15 19.87 4.65 3.17
CA ASN A 15 21.21 4.84 2.60
C ASN A 15 21.31 3.97 1.33
N PRO A 16 21.92 4.40 0.21
CA PRO A 16 21.99 3.58 -1.01
C PRO A 16 22.57 2.16 -0.80
N ALA A 17 23.51 2.01 0.13
CA ALA A 17 24.05 0.71 0.52
C ALA A 17 23.01 -0.19 1.21
N THR A 18 22.09 0.37 2.01
CA THR A 18 21.02 -0.39 2.67
C THR A 18 19.91 -0.77 1.69
N ALA A 19 19.63 0.07 0.69
CA ALA A 19 18.67 -0.24 -0.36
C ALA A 19 19.13 -1.44 -1.22
N ALA A 20 20.40 -1.45 -1.66
CA ALA A 20 20.95 -2.57 -2.43
C ALA A 20 20.92 -3.89 -1.65
N SER A 21 21.33 -3.88 -0.38
CA SER A 21 21.27 -5.06 0.48
C SER A 21 19.84 -5.58 0.66
N ARG A 22 18.87 -4.68 0.84
CA ARG A 22 17.46 -5.06 0.97
C ARG A 22 16.90 -5.74 -0.28
N VAL A 23 17.21 -5.21 -1.47
CA VAL A 23 16.76 -5.82 -2.74
C VAL A 23 17.40 -7.20 -2.94
N LEU A 24 18.68 -7.36 -2.62
CA LEU A 24 19.37 -8.65 -2.72
C LEU A 24 18.79 -9.69 -1.75
N GLU A 25 18.50 -9.29 -0.52
CA GLU A 25 17.84 -10.13 0.48
C GLU A 25 16.45 -10.58 0.01
N LEU A 26 15.59 -9.64 -0.41
CA LEU A 26 14.26 -9.96 -0.93
C LEU A 26 14.31 -10.95 -2.09
N ARG A 27 15.26 -10.78 -3.02
CA ARG A 27 15.44 -11.72 -4.13
C ARG A 27 15.83 -13.11 -3.65
N ARG A 28 16.82 -13.22 -2.77
CA ARG A 28 17.28 -14.49 -2.22
C ARG A 28 16.15 -15.22 -1.49
N ASP A 29 15.40 -14.51 -0.66
CA ASP A 29 14.38 -15.11 0.18
C ASP A 29 13.15 -15.50 -0.66
N ALA A 30 12.78 -14.70 -1.66
CA ALA A 30 11.76 -15.07 -2.64
C ALA A 30 12.17 -16.31 -3.46
N GLU A 31 13.43 -16.39 -3.91
CA GLU A 31 13.98 -17.57 -4.60
C GLU A 31 13.99 -18.82 -3.68
N ALA A 32 14.04 -18.63 -2.36
CA ALA A 32 13.99 -19.69 -1.36
C ALA A 32 12.56 -20.13 -0.99
N GLY A 33 11.52 -19.50 -1.54
CA GLY A 33 10.13 -19.87 -1.25
C GLY A 33 9.44 -19.03 -0.16
N ASP A 34 10.07 -17.96 0.35
CA ASP A 34 9.45 -17.12 1.37
C ASP A 34 8.29 -16.29 0.75
N PRO A 35 7.04 -16.51 1.18
CA PRO A 35 5.89 -15.87 0.55
C PRO A 35 5.78 -14.37 0.88
N VAL A 36 6.30 -13.95 2.04
CA VAL A 36 6.38 -12.52 2.40
C VAL A 36 7.40 -11.84 1.50
N ALA A 37 8.57 -12.46 1.29
CA ALA A 37 9.59 -11.92 0.40
C ALA A 37 9.10 -11.87 -1.06
N MET A 38 8.38 -12.89 -1.54
CA MET A 38 7.75 -12.87 -2.86
C MET A 38 6.76 -11.71 -3.01
N ARG A 39 5.87 -11.51 -2.02
CA ARG A 39 4.93 -10.39 -2.02
C ARG A 39 5.65 -9.05 -2.04
N GLU A 40 6.62 -8.83 -1.17
CA GLU A 40 7.34 -7.56 -1.07
C GLU A 40 8.19 -7.28 -2.32
N LEU A 41 8.83 -8.30 -2.88
CA LEU A 41 9.54 -8.18 -4.15
C LEU A 41 8.58 -7.84 -5.30
N SER A 42 7.37 -8.44 -5.31
CA SER A 42 6.35 -8.11 -6.31
C SER A 42 5.95 -6.63 -6.23
N GLU A 43 5.74 -6.09 -5.03
CA GLU A 43 5.36 -4.69 -4.82
C GLU A 43 6.48 -3.74 -5.23
N LEU A 44 7.72 -4.08 -4.87
CA LEU A 44 8.90 -3.33 -5.30
C LEU A 44 9.02 -3.31 -6.84
N ILE A 45 8.83 -4.46 -7.53
CA ILE A 45 8.83 -4.51 -9.00
C ILE A 45 7.72 -3.61 -9.56
N LEU A 46 6.51 -3.69 -9.03
CA LEU A 46 5.39 -2.87 -9.50
C LEU A 46 5.70 -1.37 -9.40
N ASN A 47 6.21 -0.93 -8.25
CA ASN A 47 6.55 0.48 -8.01
C ASN A 47 7.65 0.97 -8.97
N CYS A 48 8.58 0.08 -9.32
CA CYS A 48 9.66 0.36 -10.26
C CYS A 48 9.30 0.16 -11.74
N SER A 49 8.08 -0.26 -12.06
CA SER A 49 7.65 -0.59 -13.43
C SER A 49 6.40 0.15 -13.90
N PHE A 50 5.53 0.61 -12.98
CA PHE A 50 4.23 1.20 -13.31
C PHE A 50 4.02 2.67 -12.93
N GLY A 51 4.97 3.32 -12.25
CA GLY A 51 4.86 4.75 -11.96
C GLY A 51 6.12 5.53 -12.29
N LEU A 52 7.24 4.85 -12.49
CA LEU A 52 8.56 5.46 -12.44
C LEU A 52 9.41 4.86 -13.55
N ASN A 53 9.79 5.68 -14.52
CA ASN A 53 10.87 5.35 -15.45
C ASN A 53 12.15 5.01 -14.65
N ARG A 54 13.23 4.57 -15.31
CA ARG A 54 14.51 4.30 -14.64
C ARG A 54 15.63 5.14 -15.22
N GLY A 55 16.72 5.25 -14.47
CA GLY A 55 17.91 5.98 -14.91
C GLY A 55 17.63 7.44 -15.23
N SER A 56 18.23 7.96 -16.31
CA SER A 56 18.10 9.37 -16.69
C SER A 56 16.66 9.81 -17.00
N ASP A 57 15.85 8.92 -17.56
CA ASP A 57 14.48 9.24 -18.00
C ASP A 57 13.54 9.40 -16.80
N PHE A 58 13.80 8.65 -15.72
CA PHE A 58 13.17 8.84 -14.43
C PHE A 58 13.39 10.25 -13.91
N TRP A 59 14.67 10.61 -13.75
CA TRP A 59 15.08 11.87 -13.16
C TRP A 59 14.65 13.06 -14.02
N SER A 60 14.66 12.91 -15.34
CA SER A 60 14.14 13.93 -16.26
C SER A 60 12.63 14.16 -16.05
N GLY A 61 11.85 13.09 -15.87
CA GLY A 61 10.41 13.19 -15.58
C GLY A 61 10.13 13.80 -14.20
N VAL A 62 10.91 13.41 -13.19
CA VAL A 62 10.85 13.99 -11.84
C VAL A 62 11.15 15.48 -11.88
N GLU A 63 12.25 15.91 -12.50
CA GLU A 63 12.64 17.33 -12.55
C GLU A 63 11.65 18.17 -13.38
N SER A 64 11.16 17.63 -14.50
CA SER A 64 10.10 18.29 -15.29
C SER A 64 8.84 18.53 -14.44
N THR A 65 8.46 17.56 -13.63
CA THR A 65 7.29 17.67 -12.74
C THR A 65 7.55 18.61 -11.57
N ALA A 66 8.71 18.46 -10.92
CA ALA A 66 9.15 19.29 -9.82
C ALA A 66 9.15 20.79 -10.20
N SER A 67 9.53 21.13 -11.44
CA SER A 67 9.55 22.52 -11.93
C SER A 67 8.19 23.24 -11.94
N ARG A 68 7.09 22.47 -11.87
CA ARG A 68 5.71 22.96 -11.95
C ARG A 68 5.02 23.04 -10.58
N LEU A 69 5.70 22.61 -9.52
CA LEU A 69 5.18 22.56 -8.16
C LEU A 69 5.68 23.75 -7.33
N ASN A 70 5.04 24.00 -6.19
CA ASN A 70 5.57 24.93 -5.21
C ASN A 70 6.86 24.35 -4.56
N PRO A 71 7.71 25.18 -3.92
CA PRO A 71 9.00 24.72 -3.39
C PRO A 71 8.93 23.57 -2.38
N VAL A 72 7.86 23.48 -1.59
CA VAL A 72 7.70 22.41 -0.58
C VAL A 72 7.42 21.08 -1.28
N ASP A 73 6.44 21.06 -2.18
CA ASP A 73 6.10 19.85 -2.95
C ASP A 73 7.23 19.45 -3.90
N GLN A 74 7.98 20.41 -4.43
CA GLN A 74 9.18 20.17 -5.23
C GLN A 74 10.24 19.37 -4.45
N ALA A 75 10.53 19.77 -3.20
CA ALA A 75 11.50 19.10 -2.35
C ALA A 75 11.01 17.70 -1.95
N ALA A 76 9.72 17.58 -1.59
CA ALA A 76 9.11 16.30 -1.22
C ALA A 76 9.11 15.31 -2.40
N LEU A 77 8.78 15.75 -3.62
CA LEU A 77 8.83 14.92 -4.82
C LEU A 77 10.24 14.38 -5.10
N ARG A 78 11.26 15.23 -5.00
CA ARG A 78 12.66 14.78 -5.17
C ARG A 78 13.08 13.77 -4.10
N ALA A 79 12.70 14.00 -2.84
CA ALA A 79 13.03 13.09 -1.75
C ALA A 79 12.39 11.70 -1.95
N ALA A 80 11.09 11.66 -2.29
CA ALA A 80 10.39 10.43 -2.64
C ALA A 80 11.04 9.72 -3.85
N ALA A 81 11.38 10.49 -4.89
CA ALA A 81 12.07 9.97 -6.07
C ALA A 81 13.44 9.37 -5.73
N THR A 82 14.21 9.99 -4.82
CA THR A 82 15.49 9.43 -4.37
C THR A 82 15.31 8.10 -3.65
N ARG A 83 14.35 8.02 -2.71
CA ARG A 83 14.07 6.79 -1.97
C ARG A 83 13.68 5.67 -2.92
N VAL A 84 12.69 5.87 -3.77
CA VAL A 84 12.21 4.82 -4.67
C VAL A 84 13.21 4.50 -5.78
N GLY A 85 13.82 5.53 -6.39
CA GLY A 85 14.83 5.37 -7.44
C GLY A 85 16.02 4.50 -6.99
N SER A 86 16.49 4.69 -5.75
CA SER A 86 17.59 3.89 -5.19
C SER A 86 17.26 2.39 -5.10
N GLN A 87 15.98 2.04 -4.89
CA GLN A 87 15.55 0.64 -4.87
C GLN A 87 15.43 0.08 -6.29
N CYS A 88 14.91 0.90 -7.22
CA CYS A 88 14.72 0.51 -8.61
C CYS A 88 16.01 0.29 -9.40
N GLU A 89 17.10 1.00 -9.08
CA GLU A 89 18.42 0.79 -9.69
C GLU A 89 19.01 -0.59 -9.39
N ASN A 90 18.62 -1.18 -8.25
CA ASN A 90 19.09 -2.49 -7.82
C ASN A 90 18.24 -3.64 -8.35
N LEU A 91 17.04 -3.33 -8.85
CA LEU A 91 16.20 -4.25 -9.62
C LEU A 91 16.70 -4.31 -11.07
N ARG A 92 17.75 -5.09 -11.30
CA ARG A 92 18.19 -5.48 -12.65
C ARG A 92 17.09 -6.30 -13.33
N LEU A 93 16.18 -5.61 -14.01
CA LEU A 93 15.06 -6.23 -14.70
C LEU A 93 15.16 -5.93 -16.21
N GLY A 94 14.64 -6.83 -17.03
CA GLY A 94 14.65 -6.74 -18.50
C GLY A 94 13.65 -5.70 -19.06
N SER A 95 12.93 -6.08 -20.10
CA SER A 95 11.83 -5.31 -20.69
C SER A 95 10.66 -5.11 -19.72
N GLN A 96 9.84 -4.08 -19.96
CA GLN A 96 8.60 -3.83 -19.19
C GLN A 96 7.67 -5.06 -19.15
N LYS A 97 7.57 -5.80 -20.25
CA LYS A 97 6.75 -7.02 -20.32
C LYS A 97 7.25 -8.09 -19.34
N GLU A 98 8.55 -8.29 -19.23
CA GLU A 98 9.13 -9.23 -18.26
C GLU A 98 8.83 -8.80 -16.82
N HIS A 99 8.78 -7.50 -16.54
CA HIS A 99 8.45 -7.01 -15.19
C HIS A 99 7.00 -7.31 -14.83
N VAL A 100 6.07 -7.05 -15.76
CA VAL A 100 4.64 -7.32 -15.55
C VAL A 100 4.42 -8.80 -15.26
N LEU A 101 5.10 -9.68 -16.00
CA LEU A 101 5.00 -11.13 -15.80
C LEU A 101 5.59 -11.54 -14.46
N LEU A 102 6.79 -11.07 -14.11
CA LEU A 102 7.45 -11.43 -12.86
C LEU A 102 6.67 -10.92 -11.63
N TYR A 103 6.18 -9.67 -11.66
CA TYR A 103 5.31 -9.13 -10.61
C TYR A 103 4.07 -10.02 -10.40
N ARG A 104 3.37 -10.37 -11.48
CA ARG A 104 2.15 -11.19 -11.40
C ARG A 104 2.45 -12.58 -10.88
N GLN A 105 3.54 -13.19 -11.33
CA GLN A 105 3.97 -14.51 -10.90
C GLN A 105 4.30 -14.51 -9.40
N LEU A 106 5.19 -13.64 -8.93
CA LEU A 106 5.56 -13.58 -7.51
C LEU A 106 4.36 -13.33 -6.59
N LEU A 107 3.44 -12.45 -7.01
CA LEU A 107 2.23 -12.19 -6.22
C LEU A 107 1.31 -13.42 -6.18
N ALA A 108 1.24 -14.20 -7.26
CA ALA A 108 0.49 -15.45 -7.30
C ALA A 108 1.13 -16.55 -6.47
N ASP A 109 2.44 -16.73 -6.58
CA ASP A 109 3.18 -17.74 -5.82
C ASP A 109 3.09 -17.44 -4.31
N ALA A 110 3.17 -16.16 -3.90
CA ALA A 110 2.96 -15.73 -2.52
C ALA A 110 1.55 -16.06 -2.01
N ALA A 111 0.52 -15.79 -2.83
CA ALA A 111 -0.87 -16.04 -2.49
C ALA A 111 -1.18 -17.55 -2.38
N GLU A 112 -0.65 -18.36 -3.31
CA GLU A 112 -0.75 -19.82 -3.28
C GLU A 112 -0.05 -20.43 -2.06
N SER A 113 1.05 -19.81 -1.64
CA SER A 113 1.80 -20.18 -0.44
C SER A 113 1.16 -19.69 0.87
N GLY A 114 -0.02 -19.06 0.81
CA GLY A 114 -0.82 -18.70 1.98
C GLY A 114 -0.58 -17.28 2.54
N ASP A 115 0.16 -16.40 1.85
CA ASP A 115 0.30 -15.02 2.29
C ASP A 115 -1.03 -14.25 2.17
N LEU A 116 -1.57 -13.84 3.32
CA LEU A 116 -2.87 -13.16 3.41
C LEU A 116 -2.90 -11.86 2.61
N LEU A 117 -1.87 -11.01 2.73
CA LEU A 117 -1.86 -9.72 2.02
C LEU A 117 -1.72 -9.93 0.50
N ALA A 118 -0.99 -10.94 0.06
CA ALA A 118 -0.91 -11.31 -1.36
C ALA A 118 -2.29 -11.74 -1.89
N ARG A 119 -3.02 -12.60 -1.16
CA ARG A 119 -4.39 -13.01 -1.51
C ARG A 119 -5.35 -11.82 -1.57
N LEU A 120 -5.34 -10.95 -0.56
CA LEU A 120 -6.16 -9.73 -0.54
C LEU A 120 -5.83 -8.82 -1.71
N ARG A 121 -4.55 -8.62 -2.00
CA ARG A 121 -4.07 -7.77 -3.09
C ARG A 121 -4.43 -8.32 -4.47
N GLN A 122 -4.34 -9.64 -4.68
CA GLN A 122 -4.81 -10.26 -5.93
C GLN A 122 -6.30 -9.98 -6.15
N ARG A 123 -7.12 -10.18 -5.10
CA ARG A 123 -8.56 -9.90 -5.18
C ARG A 123 -8.85 -8.42 -5.40
N GLY A 124 -8.19 -7.54 -4.64
CA GLY A 124 -8.31 -6.08 -4.77
C GLY A 124 -7.87 -5.53 -6.13
N ARG A 125 -7.06 -6.29 -6.88
CA ARG A 125 -6.55 -5.93 -8.21
C ARG A 125 -7.13 -6.77 -9.35
N ALA A 126 -8.17 -7.55 -9.09
CA ALA A 126 -8.93 -8.25 -10.12
C ALA A 126 -9.89 -7.27 -10.82
N PHE A 127 -9.34 -6.52 -11.78
CA PHE A 127 -10.04 -5.41 -12.46
C PHE A 127 -10.98 -5.86 -13.59
N THR A 128 -10.91 -7.12 -14.04
CA THR A 128 -11.75 -7.65 -15.12
C THR A 128 -12.52 -8.89 -14.66
N PRO A 129 -13.69 -9.20 -15.26
CA PRO A 129 -14.45 -10.41 -14.94
C PRO A 129 -13.61 -11.69 -15.05
N GLU A 130 -12.72 -11.78 -16.04
CA GLU A 130 -11.85 -12.94 -16.23
C GLU A 130 -10.87 -13.10 -15.07
N THR A 131 -10.25 -12.00 -14.62
CA THR A 131 -9.34 -12.03 -13.47
C THR A 131 -10.07 -12.31 -12.16
N GLN A 132 -11.34 -11.91 -12.02
CA GLN A 132 -12.17 -12.24 -10.85
C GLN A 132 -12.57 -13.71 -10.84
N ALA A 133 -12.97 -14.26 -11.99
CA ALA A 133 -13.36 -15.65 -12.12
C ALA A 133 -12.19 -16.64 -11.93
N ALA A 134 -10.95 -16.16 -12.08
CA ALA A 134 -9.74 -16.96 -11.85
C ALA A 134 -9.32 -17.04 -10.37
N LEU A 135 -9.94 -16.26 -9.48
CA LEU A 135 -9.65 -16.30 -8.05
C LEU A 135 -10.32 -17.50 -7.38
N PRO A 136 -9.78 -17.99 -6.26
CA PRO A 136 -10.48 -18.99 -5.44
C PRO A 136 -11.85 -18.49 -4.97
N ASP A 137 -12.79 -19.41 -4.78
CA ASP A 137 -14.14 -19.13 -4.25
C ASP A 137 -14.10 -19.10 -2.71
N ASP A 138 -13.43 -18.09 -2.17
CA ASP A 138 -13.07 -17.98 -0.75
C ASP A 138 -13.20 -16.55 -0.20
N ALA A 139 -13.87 -15.66 -0.94
CA ALA A 139 -13.91 -14.23 -0.64
C ALA A 139 -14.33 -13.95 0.80
N ASP A 140 -15.35 -14.68 1.27
CA ASP A 140 -15.88 -14.61 2.61
C ASP A 140 -14.84 -14.92 3.69
N THR A 141 -14.17 -16.06 3.58
CA THR A 141 -13.09 -16.47 4.49
C THR A 141 -11.92 -15.49 4.44
N LEU A 142 -11.55 -15.02 3.23
CA LEU A 142 -10.45 -14.08 3.06
C LEU A 142 -10.73 -12.73 3.76
N ILE A 143 -11.99 -12.28 3.75
CA ILE A 143 -12.41 -11.09 4.49
C ILE A 143 -12.36 -11.35 6.00
N ASP A 144 -12.82 -12.52 6.48
CA ASP A 144 -12.71 -12.90 7.90
C ASP A 144 -11.26 -12.87 8.38
N ASP A 145 -10.36 -13.50 7.63
CA ASP A 145 -8.92 -13.55 7.91
C ASP A 145 -8.33 -12.14 7.96
N ALA A 146 -8.75 -11.24 7.06
CA ALA A 146 -8.28 -9.85 7.05
C ALA A 146 -8.73 -9.06 8.28
N LEU A 147 -9.94 -9.30 8.77
CA LEU A 147 -10.49 -8.62 9.94
C LEU A 147 -9.90 -9.17 11.24
N ALA A 148 -9.56 -10.46 11.28
CA ALA A 148 -8.89 -11.10 12.41
C ALA A 148 -7.37 -10.89 12.45
N SER A 149 -6.78 -10.31 11.40
CA SER A 149 -5.33 -10.10 11.28
C SER A 149 -4.84 -8.95 12.15
N ASP A 150 -3.78 -9.21 12.92
CA ASP A 150 -3.03 -8.18 13.66
C ASP A 150 -2.19 -7.28 12.74
N ASP A 151 -1.94 -7.67 11.48
CA ASP A 151 -1.24 -6.82 10.52
C ASP A 151 -2.18 -5.72 9.98
N PRO A 152 -1.95 -4.44 10.31
CA PRO A 152 -2.83 -3.35 9.90
C PRO A 152 -2.88 -3.16 8.37
N ARG A 153 -1.88 -3.68 7.63
CA ARG A 153 -1.89 -3.67 6.16
C ARG A 153 -3.02 -4.53 5.59
N ALA A 154 -3.54 -5.51 6.33
CA ALA A 154 -4.68 -6.31 5.90
C ALA A 154 -5.93 -5.44 5.71
N LEU A 155 -6.16 -4.47 6.61
CA LEU A 155 -7.27 -3.51 6.49
C LEU A 155 -7.10 -2.60 5.27
N TYR A 156 -5.87 -2.19 4.97
CA TYR A 156 -5.59 -1.42 3.75
C TYR A 156 -5.87 -2.24 2.48
N GLU A 157 -5.38 -3.47 2.39
CA GLU A 157 -5.65 -4.31 1.22
C GLU A 157 -7.15 -4.66 1.11
N LEU A 158 -7.84 -4.86 2.25
CA LEU A 158 -9.29 -5.04 2.28
C LEU A 158 -10.04 -3.80 1.75
N SER A 159 -9.54 -2.59 2.02
CA SER A 159 -10.11 -1.37 1.46
C SER A 159 -10.12 -1.39 -0.06
N MET A 160 -9.11 -2.00 -0.69
CA MET A 160 -9.01 -2.11 -2.14
C MET A 160 -10.02 -3.09 -2.72
N ILE A 161 -10.52 -4.07 -1.94
CA ILE A 161 -11.62 -4.95 -2.36
C ILE A 161 -12.94 -4.16 -2.43
N TYR A 162 -13.13 -3.21 -1.52
CA TYR A 162 -14.33 -2.37 -1.40
C TYR A 162 -14.18 -0.98 -2.01
N LEU A 163 -13.33 -0.84 -3.01
CA LEU A 163 -13.22 0.41 -3.77
C LEU A 163 -14.60 0.78 -4.36
N PRO A 164 -15.13 2.01 -4.16
CA PRO A 164 -16.53 2.32 -4.48
C PRO A 164 -16.94 2.13 -5.94
N THR A 165 -15.98 2.19 -6.86
CA THR A 165 -16.20 2.09 -8.31
C THR A 165 -16.20 0.66 -8.83
N VAL A 166 -15.73 -0.33 -8.05
CA VAL A 166 -15.62 -1.72 -8.47
C VAL A 166 -15.86 -2.64 -7.28
N GLN A 167 -16.99 -3.35 -7.28
CA GLN A 167 -17.26 -4.36 -6.26
C GLN A 167 -16.51 -5.65 -6.60
N ARG A 168 -15.54 -6.04 -5.75
CA ARG A 168 -14.68 -7.23 -5.95
C ARG A 168 -14.96 -8.38 -4.97
N ALA A 169 -15.88 -8.14 -4.03
CA ALA A 169 -16.43 -9.11 -3.11
C ALA A 169 -17.83 -8.67 -2.66
N PRO A 170 -18.69 -9.61 -2.23
CA PRO A 170 -19.95 -9.24 -1.59
C PRO A 170 -19.72 -8.48 -0.26
N PRO A 171 -20.72 -7.72 0.21
CA PRO A 171 -20.65 -7.12 1.53
C PRO A 171 -20.61 -8.21 2.62
N ARG A 172 -19.81 -8.01 3.66
CA ARG A 172 -19.64 -8.99 4.75
C ARG A 172 -19.52 -8.31 6.11
N PHE A 173 -20.24 -8.83 7.11
CA PHE A 173 -20.46 -8.17 8.41
C PHE A 173 -20.94 -6.70 8.31
N GLY A 174 -21.54 -6.34 7.18
CA GLY A 174 -21.91 -4.97 6.86
C GLY A 174 -20.80 -4.14 6.21
N ILE A 175 -19.55 -4.60 6.11
CA ILE A 175 -18.48 -3.97 5.31
C ILE A 175 -18.81 -4.11 3.83
N GLY A 176 -18.55 -3.07 3.04
CA GLY A 176 -18.89 -3.00 1.62
C GLY A 176 -20.34 -2.62 1.35
N SER A 177 -21.09 -2.23 2.39
CA SER A 177 -22.47 -1.75 2.26
C SER A 177 -22.55 -0.24 2.02
N THR A 178 -21.45 0.49 2.19
CA THR A 178 -21.38 1.94 2.05
C THR A 178 -20.19 2.34 1.19
N PRO A 179 -20.26 3.47 0.46
CA PRO A 179 -19.09 4.00 -0.26
C PRO A 179 -17.96 4.47 0.69
N TYR A 180 -18.25 4.64 1.99
CA TYR A 180 -17.29 5.10 3.00
C TYR A 180 -16.38 4.01 3.54
N ASP A 181 -16.73 2.74 3.29
CA ASP A 181 -15.97 1.58 3.75
C ASP A 181 -14.51 1.64 3.33
N HIS A 182 -14.26 1.98 2.06
CA HIS A 182 -12.92 2.13 1.52
C HIS A 182 -12.07 3.11 2.34
N THR A 183 -12.53 4.36 2.46
CA THR A 183 -11.80 5.41 3.17
C THR A 183 -11.65 5.09 4.65
N ALA A 184 -12.70 4.60 5.30
CA ALA A 184 -12.67 4.27 6.72
C ALA A 184 -11.68 3.12 7.03
N LEU A 185 -11.62 2.08 6.18
CA LEU A 185 -10.65 1.00 6.31
C LEU A 185 -9.19 1.48 6.19
N ILE A 186 -8.91 2.42 5.26
CA ILE A 186 -7.57 3.01 5.13
C ILE A 186 -7.18 3.78 6.40
N LEU A 187 -8.07 4.65 6.90
CA LEU A 187 -7.80 5.42 8.11
C LEU A 187 -7.62 4.51 9.32
N LEU A 188 -8.41 3.45 9.42
CA LEU A 188 -8.26 2.47 10.50
C LEU A 188 -6.94 1.69 10.41
N ALA A 189 -6.47 1.36 9.21
CA ALA A 189 -5.15 0.77 9.01
C ALA A 189 -4.04 1.69 9.57
N CYS A 190 -4.10 2.98 9.27
CA CYS A 190 -3.16 3.98 9.81
C CYS A 190 -3.23 4.05 11.35
N GLU A 191 -4.43 4.12 11.92
CA GLU A 191 -4.63 4.14 13.39
C GLU A 191 -4.12 2.88 14.09
N ARG A 192 -4.16 1.73 13.41
CA ARG A 192 -3.64 0.45 13.91
C ARG A 192 -2.15 0.23 13.63
N GLY A 193 -1.44 1.24 13.12
CA GLY A 193 0.02 1.21 13.02
C GLY A 193 0.57 0.90 11.62
N MET A 194 -0.26 0.91 10.58
CA MET A 194 0.29 1.02 9.22
C MET A 194 1.01 2.37 9.08
N ASP A 195 2.23 2.36 8.53
CA ASP A 195 2.96 3.59 8.28
C ASP A 195 2.26 4.42 7.18
N CYS A 196 1.57 5.46 7.62
CA CYS A 196 0.89 6.44 6.78
C CYS A 196 1.54 7.82 6.84
N GLY A 197 2.71 7.94 7.46
CA GLY A 197 3.41 9.19 7.69
C GLY A 197 4.07 9.76 6.44
N MET A 198 4.80 10.87 6.63
CA MET A 198 5.73 11.36 5.63
C MET A 198 6.79 10.30 5.36
N GLU A 199 7.23 10.16 4.11
CA GLU A 199 8.27 9.18 3.71
C GLU A 199 7.86 7.70 3.82
N SER A 200 6.61 7.42 4.21
CA SER A 200 6.04 6.08 4.11
C SER A 200 5.99 5.62 2.66
N VAL A 201 5.97 4.31 2.42
CA VAL A 201 5.82 3.75 1.07
C VAL A 201 4.59 4.30 0.35
N ARG A 202 3.46 4.43 1.06
CA ARG A 202 2.21 4.97 0.51
C ARG A 202 2.27 6.48 0.23
N HIS A 203 2.98 7.23 1.06
CA HIS A 203 3.27 8.65 0.78
C HIS A 203 4.14 8.80 -0.47
N ASP A 204 5.22 8.03 -0.57
CA ASP A 204 6.12 8.07 -1.72
C ASP A 204 5.40 7.70 -3.02
N GLU A 205 4.63 6.60 -3.02
CA GLU A 205 3.80 6.18 -4.17
C GLU A 205 2.84 7.29 -4.58
N THR A 206 2.12 7.88 -3.63
CA THR A 206 1.10 8.86 -3.95
C THR A 206 1.69 10.22 -4.35
N CYS A 207 2.82 10.60 -3.79
CA CYS A 207 3.57 11.78 -4.21
C CYS A 207 4.09 11.59 -5.66
N LEU A 208 4.62 10.43 -5.99
CA LEU A 208 5.20 10.20 -7.32
C LEU A 208 4.15 10.01 -8.42
N ILE A 209 3.01 9.37 -8.11
CA ILE A 209 1.94 9.07 -9.09
C ILE A 209 0.86 10.16 -9.09
N GLY A 210 0.42 10.58 -7.91
CA GLY A 210 -0.69 11.52 -7.72
C GLY A 210 -0.26 12.98 -7.51
N LEU A 211 1.04 13.25 -7.36
CA LEU A 211 1.61 14.58 -7.07
C LEU A 211 1.13 15.19 -5.74
N MET A 212 0.60 14.36 -4.85
CA MET A 212 0.15 14.77 -3.51
C MET A 212 1.30 14.59 -2.52
N CYS A 213 2.24 15.52 -2.53
CA CYS A 213 3.52 15.39 -1.81
C CYS A 213 3.55 16.09 -0.44
N GLY A 214 2.76 17.16 -0.26
CA GLY A 214 2.84 18.04 0.91
C GLY A 214 2.11 17.56 2.17
N GLU A 215 1.47 16.40 2.13
CA GLU A 215 0.68 15.85 3.25
C GLU A 215 1.05 14.39 3.48
N THR A 216 0.85 13.89 4.70
CA THR A 216 0.96 12.45 4.99
C THR A 216 -0.09 11.68 4.19
N PHE A 217 0.12 10.36 4.00
CA PHE A 217 -0.86 9.52 3.32
C PHE A 217 -2.22 9.57 4.03
N GLU A 218 -2.23 9.51 5.36
CA GLU A 218 -3.46 9.67 6.15
C GLU A 218 -4.10 11.06 5.97
N GLY A 219 -3.29 12.12 6.04
CA GLY A 219 -3.77 13.50 5.90
C GLY A 219 -4.44 13.74 4.54
N MET A 220 -3.84 13.20 3.49
CA MET A 220 -4.38 13.24 2.13
C MET A 220 -5.72 12.50 2.02
N VAL A 221 -5.84 11.29 2.58
CA VAL A 221 -7.10 10.52 2.58
C VAL A 221 -8.21 11.30 3.32
N ARG A 222 -7.89 11.90 4.47
CA ARG A 222 -8.83 12.75 5.22
C ARG A 222 -9.23 14.00 4.43
N LYS A 223 -8.27 14.67 3.80
CA LYS A 223 -8.51 15.87 3.00
C LYS A 223 -9.39 15.59 1.78
N GLN A 224 -9.19 14.47 1.12
CA GLN A 224 -10.06 14.04 0.01
C GLN A 224 -11.50 13.90 0.49
N ALA A 225 -11.72 13.15 1.57
CA ALA A 225 -13.05 12.97 2.16
C ALA A 225 -13.68 14.30 2.63
N GLN A 226 -12.88 15.23 3.16
CA GLN A 226 -13.33 16.58 3.50
C GLN A 226 -13.74 17.39 2.28
N GLY A 227 -12.95 17.35 1.20
CA GLY A 227 -13.24 18.04 -0.06
C GLY A 227 -14.52 17.54 -0.73
N GLU A 228 -14.85 16.25 -0.55
CA GLU A 228 -16.10 15.64 -1.01
C GLU A 228 -17.29 15.89 -0.08
N GLY A 229 -17.07 16.46 1.11
CA GLY A 229 -18.12 16.68 2.11
C GLY A 229 -18.55 15.41 2.85
N GLU A 230 -17.77 14.34 2.78
CA GLU A 230 -18.13 13.01 3.28
C GLU A 230 -17.47 12.66 4.63
N MET A 231 -16.62 13.55 5.15
CA MET A 231 -15.81 13.27 6.35
C MET A 231 -16.65 12.87 7.59
N GLU A 232 -17.84 13.45 7.77
CA GLU A 232 -18.74 13.07 8.89
C GLU A 232 -19.15 11.59 8.78
N ARG A 233 -19.60 11.16 7.59
CA ARG A 233 -20.01 9.77 7.35
C ARG A 233 -18.83 8.81 7.40
N VAL A 234 -17.64 9.24 6.94
CA VAL A 234 -16.40 8.47 7.08
C VAL A 234 -16.06 8.27 8.56
N ASN A 235 -16.20 9.30 9.41
CA ASN A 235 -15.95 9.18 10.84
C ASN A 235 -16.96 8.25 11.53
N GLU A 236 -18.26 8.39 11.23
CA GLU A 236 -19.28 7.46 11.73
C GLU A 236 -18.95 6.01 11.34
N ARG A 237 -18.50 5.81 10.10
CA ARG A 237 -18.14 4.49 9.60
C ARG A 237 -16.89 3.94 10.26
N LEU A 238 -15.89 4.78 10.50
CA LEU A 238 -14.66 4.43 11.21
C LEU A 238 -14.97 3.99 12.65
N GLU A 239 -15.82 4.73 13.38
CA GLU A 239 -16.26 4.34 14.72
C GLU A 239 -16.99 3.00 14.74
N TRP A 240 -17.83 2.76 13.72
CA TRP A 240 -18.51 1.48 13.58
C TRP A 240 -17.53 0.33 13.32
N LEU A 241 -16.53 0.51 12.44
CA LEU A 241 -15.51 -0.50 12.16
C LEU A 241 -14.67 -0.82 13.41
N ARG A 242 -14.34 0.19 14.23
CA ARG A 242 -13.63 -0.05 15.50
C ARG A 242 -14.42 -0.98 16.42
N ARG A 243 -15.70 -0.67 16.64
CA ARG A 243 -16.59 -1.52 17.47
C ARG A 243 -16.71 -2.94 16.92
N LEU A 244 -16.89 -3.08 15.60
CA LEU A 244 -16.94 -4.39 14.95
C LEU A 244 -15.68 -5.21 15.25
N LEU A 245 -14.50 -4.63 15.06
CA LEU A 245 -13.24 -5.33 15.28
C LEU A 245 -12.98 -5.65 16.76
N ASP A 246 -13.38 -4.76 17.67
CA ASP A 246 -13.26 -5.00 19.11
C ASP A 246 -14.17 -6.15 19.56
N GLU A 247 -15.39 -6.24 19.02
CA GLU A 247 -16.32 -7.36 19.26
C GLU A 247 -15.76 -8.69 18.73
N MET A 248 -15.15 -8.67 17.54
CA MET A 248 -14.54 -9.86 16.94
C MET A 248 -13.35 -10.37 17.76
N HIS A 249 -12.48 -9.48 18.26
CA HIS A 249 -11.32 -9.88 19.06
C HIS A 249 -11.67 -10.24 20.52
N SER A 250 -12.78 -9.73 21.06
CA SER A 250 -13.21 -10.04 22.43
C SER A 250 -13.99 -11.37 22.54
N GLY A 251 -14.38 -11.95 21.41
CA GLY A 251 -15.14 -13.20 21.32
C GLY A 251 -14.27 -14.46 21.16
N HIS A 252 -12.96 -14.36 21.34
CA HIS A 252 -11.99 -15.46 21.34
C HIS A 252 -11.26 -15.53 22.69
#